data_AF-A0A8S3JRQ1-F1
#
_entry.id   AF-A0A8S3JRQ1-F1
#
_cell.length_a   1.000
_cell.length_b   1.000
_cell.length_c   1.000
_cell.angle_alpha   90.00
_cell.angle_beta   90.00
_cell.angle_gamma   90.00
#
_symmetry.space_group_name_H-M   'P 1'
#
loop_
_entity.id
_entity.type
_entity.pdbx_description
1 polymer ?
#
loop_
_entity_poly.entity_id
_entity_poly.type
_entity_poly.pdbx_seq_one_letter_code
_entity_poly.pdbx_strand_id
1 'polypeptide(L)'
;KLKSAEHFQAELIYDGFRAAAADGTLKTREIDAISALAKKIGMTDEKFQEILTLYKEEEEHRQKRIEVLFPKTYADAVKAIDKHYGR
;
A
#
# COMPACT_ATOMS: atom_id res chain seq x y z
N LYS A 1 -0.45 -23.33 -15.59
CA LYS A 1 0.16 -22.35 -16.51
C LYS A 1 -0.61 -21.02 -16.58
N LEU A 2 -1.94 -21.03 -16.77
CA LEU A 2 -2.75 -19.79 -16.75
C LEU A 2 -2.83 -19.14 -15.35
N LYS A 3 -3.23 -19.91 -14.32
CA LYS A 3 -3.32 -19.40 -12.93
C LYS A 3 -2.02 -18.78 -12.40
N SER A 4 -0.87 -19.36 -12.74
CA SER A 4 0.44 -18.83 -12.31
C SER A 4 0.76 -17.46 -12.95
N ALA A 5 0.32 -17.23 -14.18
CA ALA A 5 0.48 -15.93 -14.85
C ALA A 5 -0.47 -14.89 -14.23
N GLU A 6 -1.71 -15.27 -13.95
CA GLU A 6 -2.70 -14.41 -13.27
C GLU A 6 -2.23 -14.01 -11.86
N HIS A 7 -1.64 -14.93 -11.10
CA HIS A 7 -1.04 -14.64 -9.80
C HIS A 7 0.11 -13.62 -9.92
N PHE A 8 1.02 -13.83 -10.86
CA PHE A 8 2.14 -12.91 -11.08
C PHE A 8 1.66 -11.51 -11.51
N GLN A 9 0.65 -11.43 -12.39
CA GLN A 9 0.07 -10.16 -12.80
C GLN A 9 -0.56 -9.41 -11.61
N ALA A 10 -1.29 -10.13 -10.74
CA ALA A 10 -1.91 -9.54 -9.57
C ALA A 10 -0.86 -9.01 -8.58
N GLU A 11 0.19 -9.78 -8.31
CA GLU A 11 1.31 -9.39 -7.46
C GLU A 11 2.04 -8.16 -8.00
N LEU A 12 2.34 -8.14 -9.30
CA LEU A 12 2.98 -7.01 -9.97
C LEU A 12 2.18 -5.71 -9.84
N ILE A 13 0.86 -5.77 -10.04
CA ILE A 13 -0.01 -4.59 -9.93
C ILE A 13 -0.11 -4.12 -8.48
N TYR A 14 -0.24 -5.05 -7.54
CA TYR A 14 -0.27 -4.74 -6.12
C TYR A 14 1.04 -4.07 -5.64
N ASP A 15 2.19 -4.63 -6.00
CA ASP A 15 3.49 -4.01 -5.69
C ASP A 15 3.68 -2.67 -6.40
N GLY A 16 3.10 -2.50 -7.58
CA GLY A 16 3.01 -1.20 -8.26
C GLY A 16 2.32 -0.14 -7.40
N PHE A 17 1.19 -0.47 -6.76
CA PHE A 17 0.51 0.47 -5.85
C PHE A 17 1.37 0.80 -4.64
N ARG A 18 2.00 -0.20 -4.02
CA ARG A 18 2.90 0.01 -2.87
C ARG A 18 4.09 0.89 -3.21
N ALA A 19 4.71 0.67 -4.36
CA ALA A 19 5.85 1.45 -4.83
C ALA A 19 5.44 2.90 -5.14
N ALA A 20 4.30 3.10 -5.80
CA ALA A 20 3.79 4.43 -6.13
C ALA A 20 3.43 5.25 -4.89
N ALA A 21 2.87 4.61 -3.86
CA ALA A 21 2.47 5.26 -2.62
C ALA A 21 3.60 5.43 -1.59
N ALA A 22 4.85 5.13 -1.96
CA ALA A 22 5.99 5.24 -1.05
C ALA A 22 6.21 6.68 -0.53
N ASP A 23 5.73 7.69 -1.26
CA ASP A 23 5.73 9.10 -0.84
C ASP A 23 4.59 9.45 0.13
N GLY A 24 3.78 8.47 0.52
CA GLY A 24 2.72 8.59 1.53
C GLY A 24 1.31 8.77 0.96
N THR A 25 1.12 8.93 -0.36
CA THR A 25 -0.22 9.01 -0.94
C THR A 25 -0.25 8.53 -2.38
N LEU A 26 -1.11 7.54 -2.64
CA LEU A 26 -1.38 7.09 -4.01
C LEU A 26 -2.26 8.12 -4.74
N LYS A 27 -1.73 8.75 -5.78
CA LYS A 27 -2.43 9.79 -6.57
C LYS A 27 -3.18 9.18 -7.75
N THR A 28 -4.22 9.86 -8.23
CA THR A 28 -5.01 9.42 -9.40
C THR A 28 -4.15 9.13 -10.62
N ARG A 29 -3.17 10.00 -10.92
CA ARG A 29 -2.24 9.79 -12.05
C ARG A 29 -1.44 8.48 -11.96
N GLU A 30 -1.11 8.04 -10.74
CA GLU A 30 -0.36 6.80 -10.51
C GLU A 30 -1.29 5.59 -10.68
N ILE A 31 -2.53 5.69 -10.21
CA ILE A 31 -3.57 4.68 -10.46
C ILE A 31 -3.82 4.52 -11.96
N ASP A 32 -3.93 5.62 -12.71
CA ASP A 32 -4.15 5.61 -14.16
C ASP A 32 -2.98 4.94 -14.90
N ALA A 33 -1.74 5.26 -14.50
CA ALA A 33 -0.55 4.65 -15.07
C ALA A 33 -0.48 3.13 -14.81
N ILE A 34 -0.81 2.70 -13.59
CA ILE A 34 -0.84 1.28 -13.21
C ILE A 34 -2.00 0.57 -13.90
N SER A 35 -3.16 1.21 -14.07
CA SER A 35 -4.30 0.69 -14.85
C SER A 35 -3.92 0.46 -16.32
N ALA A 36 -3.19 1.41 -16.92
CA ALA A 36 -2.69 1.25 -18.29
C ALA A 36 -1.72 0.05 -18.42
N LEU A 37 -0.89 -0.22 -17.40
CA LEU A 37 -0.04 -1.41 -17.35
C LEU A 37 -0.88 -2.68 -17.19
N ALA A 38 -1.86 -2.69 -16.28
CA ALA A 38 -2.76 -3.82 -16.05
C ALA A 38 -3.47 -4.27 -17.34
N LYS A 39 -3.96 -3.31 -18.13
CA LYS A 39 -4.56 -3.57 -19.45
C LYS A 39 -3.56 -4.18 -20.44
N LYS A 40 -2.33 -3.67 -20.49
CA LYS A 40 -1.27 -4.21 -21.37
C LYS A 40 -0.89 -5.64 -21.05
N ILE A 41 -0.96 -6.04 -19.78
CA ILE A 41 -0.66 -7.42 -19.35
C ILE A 41 -1.89 -8.32 -19.39
N GLY A 42 -3.06 -7.83 -19.85
CA GLY A 42 -4.27 -8.63 -20.04
C GLY A 42 -5.12 -8.81 -18.78
N MET A 43 -4.95 -7.98 -17.76
CA MET A 43 -5.80 -7.95 -16.58
C MET A 43 -7.14 -7.27 -16.89
N THR A 44 -8.24 -7.80 -16.35
CA THR A 44 -9.56 -7.19 -16.48
C THR A 44 -9.72 -6.00 -15.53
N ASP A 45 -10.64 -5.09 -15.85
CA ASP A 45 -10.93 -3.94 -15.00
C ASP A 45 -11.47 -4.39 -13.63
N GLU A 46 -12.29 -5.44 -13.57
CA GLU A 46 -12.80 -6.00 -12.32
C GLU A 46 -11.65 -6.47 -11.43
N LYS A 47 -10.70 -7.24 -11.98
CA LYS A 47 -9.59 -7.76 -11.20
C LYS A 47 -8.66 -6.64 -10.72
N PHE A 48 -8.46 -5.63 -11.56
CA PHE A 48 -7.72 -4.44 -11.16
C PHE A 48 -8.38 -3.72 -9.99
N GLN A 49 -9.71 -3.54 -10.02
CA GLN A 49 -10.46 -2.92 -8.92
C GLN A 49 -10.41 -3.74 -7.63
N GLU A 50 -10.45 -5.07 -7.70
CA GLU A 50 -10.25 -5.94 -6.53
C GLU A 50 -8.89 -5.68 -5.86
N ILE A 51 -7.81 -5.60 -6.66
CA ILE A 51 -6.46 -5.39 -6.14
C ILE A 51 -6.30 -3.98 -5.56
N LEU A 52 -6.87 -2.96 -6.23
CA LEU A 52 -6.87 -1.59 -5.73
C LEU A 52 -7.64 -1.48 -4.40
N THR A 53 -8.75 -2.21 -4.29
CA THR A 53 -9.55 -2.25 -3.05
C THR A 53 -8.75 -2.90 -1.92
N LEU A 54 -8.14 -4.06 -2.16
CA LEU A 54 -7.28 -4.74 -1.20
C LEU A 54 -6.16 -3.83 -0.67
N TYR A 55 -5.46 -3.14 -1.59
CA TYR A 55 -4.40 -2.20 -1.21
C TYR A 55 -4.91 -1.10 -0.28
N LYS A 56 -6.09 -0.51 -0.58
CA LYS A 56 -6.69 0.54 0.26
C LYS A 56 -7.07 0.03 1.64
N GLU A 57 -7.69 -1.15 1.73
CA GLU A 57 -8.06 -1.78 3.00
C GLU A 57 -6.83 -2.06 3.89
N GLU A 58 -5.74 -2.54 3.30
CA GLU A 58 -4.50 -2.77 4.04
C GLU A 58 -3.84 -1.48 4.51
N GLU A 59 -3.92 -0.42 3.70
CA GLU A 59 -3.43 0.90 4.08
C GLU A 59 -4.25 1.48 5.24
N GLU A 60 -5.58 1.39 5.19
CA GLU A 60 -6.46 1.77 6.30
C GLU A 60 -6.15 0.98 7.57
N HIS A 61 -5.98 -0.34 7.46
CA HIS A 61 -5.60 -1.20 8.58
C HIS A 61 -4.21 -0.85 9.14
N ARG A 62 -3.26 -0.47 8.27
CA ARG A 62 -1.93 -0.01 8.69
C ARG A 62 -2.03 1.29 9.48
N GLN A 63 -2.81 2.26 9.01
CA GLN A 63 -3.01 3.53 9.71
C GLN A 63 -3.67 3.31 11.07
N LYS A 64 -4.74 2.52 11.12
CA LYS A 64 -5.39 2.13 12.38
C LYS A 64 -4.42 1.45 13.34
N ARG A 65 -3.55 0.55 12.84
CA ARG A 65 -2.51 -0.10 13.66
C ARG A 65 -1.53 0.92 14.24
N ILE A 66 -1.11 1.91 13.45
CA ILE A 66 -0.22 2.98 13.91
C ILE A 66 -0.90 3.81 15.00
N GLU A 67 -2.15 4.22 14.81
CA GLU A 67 -2.91 4.99 15.80
C GLU A 67 -3.06 4.24 17.13
N VAL A 68 -3.34 2.93 17.08
CA VAL A 68 -3.50 2.08 18.27
C VAL A 68 -2.18 1.87 19.01
N LEU A 69 -1.09 1.56 18.28
CA LEU A 69 0.20 1.24 18.90
C LEU A 69 1.01 2.48 19.29
N PHE A 70 0.80 3.58 18.58
CA PHE A 70 1.51 4.85 18.75
C PHE A 70 0.52 6.01 18.81
N PRO A 71 -0.30 6.10 19.88
CA PRO A 71 -1.33 7.14 20.03
C PRO A 71 -0.73 8.54 20.27
N LYS A 72 0.59 8.64 20.48
CA LYS A 72 1.34 9.89 20.52
C LYS A 72 2.18 9.98 19.26
N THR A 73 2.53 11.20 18.85
CA THR A 73 3.40 11.37 17.67
C THR A 73 4.67 10.54 17.84
N TYR A 74 5.25 10.05 16.75
CA TYR A 74 6.52 9.32 16.82
C TYR A 74 7.59 10.11 17.60
N ALA A 75 7.59 11.44 17.46
CA ALA A 75 8.44 12.33 18.24
C ALA A 75 8.18 12.28 19.76
N ASP A 76 6.93 12.14 20.18
CA ASP A 76 6.57 11.99 21.60
C ASP A 76 6.95 10.60 22.14
N ALA A 77 6.82 9.56 21.31
CA ALA A 77 7.26 8.21 21.66
C ALA A 77 8.79 8.16 21.81
N VAL A 78 9.54 8.76 20.89
CA VAL A 78 11.01 8.87 20.95
C VAL A 78 11.43 9.69 22.17
N LYS A 79 10.82 10.85 22.44
CA LYS A 79 11.09 11.64 23.66
C LYS A 79 10.82 10.85 24.94
N ALA A 80 9.76 10.04 24.97
CA ALA A 80 9.46 9.21 26.13
C ALA A 80 10.50 8.10 26.33
N ILE A 81 10.99 7.51 25.24
CA ILE A 81 12.07 6.51 25.24
C ILE A 81 13.38 7.14 25.69
N ASP A 82 13.80 8.25 25.10
CA ASP A 82 15.05 8.94 25.46
C ASP A 82 15.06 9.37 26.92
N LYS A 83 13.93 9.92 27.42
CA LYS A 83 13.74 10.22 28.84
C LYS A 83 13.83 8.99 29.74
N HIS A 84 13.33 7.84 29.29
CA HIS A 84 13.37 6.59 30.07
C HIS A 84 14.78 5.98 30.11
N TYR A 85 15.55 6.10 29.03
CA TYR A 85 16.92 5.56 28.92
C TYR A 85 18.04 6.57 29.23
N GLY A 86 17.70 7.81 29.58
CA GLY A 86 18.65 8.85 29.98
C GLY A 86 19.59 9.31 28.86
N ARG A 87 19.12 9.31 27.61
CA ARG A 87 19.85 9.82 26.44
C ARG A 87 19.43 11.24 26.08
#